data_AF-A0A6I1NFZ9-F1
#
_entry.id   AF-A0A6I1NFZ9-F1
#
_cell.length_a   1.000
_cell.length_b   1.000
_cell.length_c   1.000
_cell.angle_alpha   90.00
_cell.angle_beta   90.00
_cell.angle_gamma   90.00
#
_symmetry.space_group_name_H-M   'P 1'
#
loop_
_entity.id
_entity.type
_entity.pdbx_description
1 polymer ?
#
loop_
_entity_poly.entity_id
_entity_poly.type
_entity_poly.pdbx_seq_one_letter_code
_entity_poly.pdbx_strand_id
1 'polypeptide(L)'
;MITFSYCMDAAGNLIKLSLGKHPKALIPGAVELAATAIELAHPLPWTTTVAEALKEIRFVPFPHVKGTAAEQPHISGSIPQSAYVFVPPSESFASDEEVAELIELFDVLPAGHEGRAEITDALNAVGIQMTPLIPTFNPKLHESASVNRITEYVSPGWISHSKVYRKAVTS
;
A
#
# COMPACT_ATOMS: atom_id res chain seq x y z
N MET A 1 -5.80 -12.33 -23.41
CA MET A 1 -5.84 -11.00 -22.77
C MET A 1 -4.90 -11.07 -21.58
N ILE A 2 -4.08 -10.05 -21.33
CA ILE A 2 -3.23 -10.06 -20.13
C ILE A 2 -4.11 -10.11 -18.88
N THR A 3 -3.68 -10.82 -17.84
CA THR A 3 -4.41 -10.95 -16.57
C THR A 3 -3.70 -10.25 -15.42
N PHE A 4 -2.59 -9.58 -15.70
CA PHE A 4 -1.77 -8.93 -14.69
C PHE A 4 -1.29 -7.54 -15.13
N SER A 5 -0.82 -6.76 -14.16
CA SER A 5 -0.09 -5.51 -14.36
C SER A 5 0.76 -5.26 -13.10
N TYR A 6 1.37 -4.09 -12.99
CA TYR A 6 2.11 -3.65 -11.81
C TYR A 6 1.79 -2.19 -11.49
N CYS A 7 1.91 -1.82 -10.22
CA CYS A 7 1.93 -0.42 -9.78
C CYS A 7 2.96 -0.22 -8.66
N MET A 8 3.39 1.01 -8.47
CA MET A 8 4.09 1.42 -7.26
C MET A 8 3.06 1.81 -6.20
N ASP A 9 3.21 1.40 -4.95
CA ASP A 9 2.38 1.91 -3.86
C ASP A 9 2.90 3.29 -3.36
N ALA A 10 2.18 3.89 -2.42
CA ALA A 10 2.55 5.19 -1.87
C ALA A 10 3.86 5.17 -1.06
N ALA A 11 4.29 4.01 -0.57
CA ALA A 11 5.57 3.82 0.13
C ALA A 11 6.74 3.53 -0.84
N GLY A 12 6.46 3.40 -2.14
CA GLY A 12 7.48 3.09 -3.15
C GLY A 12 7.76 1.60 -3.31
N ASN A 13 6.87 0.74 -2.85
CA ASN A 13 6.94 -0.69 -3.10
C ASN A 13 6.36 -1.04 -4.48
N LEU A 14 6.93 -2.04 -5.14
CA LEU A 14 6.40 -2.60 -6.38
C LEU A 14 5.35 -3.67 -6.06
N ILE A 15 4.13 -3.47 -6.56
CA ILE A 15 2.97 -4.32 -6.31
C ILE A 15 2.54 -4.98 -7.60
N LYS A 16 2.30 -6.29 -7.55
CA LYS A 16 1.71 -7.04 -8.64
C LYS A 16 0.19 -6.94 -8.59
N LEU A 17 -0.40 -6.64 -9.74
CA LEU A 17 -1.83 -6.55 -9.93
C LEU A 17 -2.33 -7.77 -10.69
N SER A 18 -3.40 -8.39 -10.20
CA SER A 18 -4.22 -9.36 -10.93
C SER A 18 -5.50 -8.66 -11.40
N LEU A 19 -5.65 -8.52 -12.71
CA LEU A 19 -6.80 -7.85 -13.31
C LEU A 19 -8.09 -8.59 -12.98
N GLY A 20 -9.11 -7.86 -12.53
CA GLY A 20 -10.40 -8.41 -12.11
C GLY A 20 -10.48 -8.87 -10.66
N LYS A 21 -9.36 -8.93 -9.92
CA LYS A 21 -9.39 -9.17 -8.46
C LYS A 21 -9.59 -7.86 -7.70
N HIS A 22 -10.26 -7.97 -6.54
CA HIS A 22 -10.45 -6.87 -5.59
C HIS A 22 -10.78 -5.49 -6.20
N PRO A 23 -11.84 -5.37 -7.02
CA PRO A 23 -12.15 -4.11 -7.72
C PRO A 23 -12.52 -2.96 -6.79
N LYS A 24 -12.90 -3.26 -5.54
CA LYS A 24 -13.27 -2.27 -4.50
C LYS A 24 -12.13 -1.96 -3.52
N ALA A 25 -10.93 -2.49 -3.77
CA ALA A 25 -9.75 -2.19 -2.95
C ALA A 25 -9.28 -0.75 -3.16
N LEU A 26 -8.48 -0.25 -2.21
CA LEU A 26 -7.78 1.03 -2.38
C LEU A 26 -6.80 0.99 -3.56
N ILE A 27 -6.20 -0.17 -3.80
CA ILE A 27 -5.39 -0.47 -4.99
C ILE A 27 -6.08 -1.60 -5.78
N PRO A 28 -6.91 -1.28 -6.79
CA PRO A 28 -7.65 -2.29 -7.53
C PRO A 28 -6.74 -3.33 -8.18
N GLY A 29 -7.05 -4.61 -8.00
CA GLY A 29 -6.26 -5.72 -8.52
C GLY A 29 -5.02 -6.06 -7.71
N ALA A 30 -4.66 -5.32 -6.67
CA ALA A 30 -3.47 -5.63 -5.88
C ALA A 30 -3.60 -6.98 -5.18
N VAL A 31 -2.61 -7.85 -5.41
CA VAL A 31 -2.60 -9.23 -4.89
C VAL A 31 -1.31 -9.57 -4.15
N GLU A 32 -0.20 -8.94 -4.51
CA GLU A 32 1.12 -9.37 -4.03
C GLU A 32 2.11 -8.20 -4.02
N LEU A 33 2.94 -8.16 -2.97
CA LEU A 33 4.11 -7.31 -2.87
C LEU A 33 5.26 -7.98 -3.63
N ALA A 34 5.64 -7.43 -4.78
CA ALA A 34 6.69 -8.01 -5.63
C ALA A 34 8.11 -7.60 -5.20
N ALA A 35 8.27 -6.37 -4.73
CA ALA A 35 9.50 -5.88 -4.13
C ALA A 35 9.22 -4.68 -3.23
N THR A 36 9.91 -4.59 -2.10
CA THR A 36 9.87 -3.42 -1.21
C THR A 36 10.68 -2.25 -1.78
N ALA A 37 10.41 -1.04 -1.31
CA ALA A 37 11.19 0.15 -1.66
C ALA A 37 12.69 -0.02 -1.36
N ILE A 38 13.03 -0.73 -0.27
CA ILE A 38 14.42 -1.00 0.12
C ILE A 38 15.08 -1.95 -0.88
N GLU A 39 14.40 -3.04 -1.25
CA GLU A 39 14.90 -3.98 -2.25
C GLU A 39 15.06 -3.31 -3.62
N LEU A 40 14.17 -2.40 -4.00
CA LEU A 40 14.30 -1.65 -5.25
C LEU A 40 15.47 -0.66 -5.22
N ALA A 41 15.77 -0.08 -4.06
CA ALA A 41 16.94 0.78 -3.87
C ALA A 41 18.25 -0.02 -3.86
N HIS A 42 18.22 -1.26 -3.38
CA HIS A 42 19.37 -2.16 -3.29
C HIS A 42 19.03 -3.57 -3.85
N PRO A 43 18.91 -3.72 -5.19
CA PRO A 43 18.43 -4.97 -5.78
C PRO A 43 19.37 -6.13 -5.53
N LEU A 44 18.82 -7.22 -5.00
CA LEU A 44 19.48 -8.52 -4.94
C LEU A 44 19.22 -9.27 -6.26
N PRO A 45 19.99 -10.33 -6.58
CA PRO A 45 19.83 -11.05 -7.85
C PRO A 45 18.44 -11.65 -8.11
N TRP A 46 17.62 -11.79 -7.07
CA TRP A 46 16.24 -12.28 -7.13
C TRP A 46 15.17 -11.19 -6.95
N THR A 47 15.58 -9.93 -6.76
CA THR A 47 14.63 -8.80 -6.62
C THR A 47 13.98 -8.51 -7.97
N THR A 48 12.64 -8.51 -8.02
CA THR A 48 11.92 -8.07 -9.22
C THR A 48 12.05 -6.56 -9.35
N THR A 49 12.78 -6.11 -10.38
CA THR A 49 12.99 -4.68 -10.63
C THR A 49 11.82 -4.05 -11.38
N VAL A 50 11.68 -2.73 -11.29
CA VAL A 50 10.70 -1.96 -12.08
C VAL A 50 10.91 -2.18 -13.59
N ALA A 51 12.17 -2.30 -14.03
CA ALA A 51 12.50 -2.54 -15.43
C ALA A 51 12.03 -3.93 -15.91
N GLU A 52 12.17 -4.96 -15.08
CA GLU A 52 11.68 -6.31 -15.38
C GLU A 52 10.16 -6.36 -15.40
N ALA A 53 9.49 -5.74 -14.42
CA ALA A 53 8.03 -5.63 -14.40
C ALA A 53 7.48 -4.91 -15.66
N LEU A 54 8.11 -3.82 -16.08
CA LEU A 54 7.76 -3.14 -17.34
C LEU A 54 8.01 -4.01 -18.55
N LYS A 55 9.13 -4.74 -18.56
CA LYS A 55 9.50 -5.63 -19.63
C LYS A 55 8.42 -6.70 -19.82
N GLU A 56 7.97 -7.35 -18.74
CA GLU A 56 6.88 -8.34 -18.77
C GLU A 56 5.61 -7.79 -19.42
N ILE A 57 5.19 -6.57 -19.05
CA ILE A 57 4.00 -5.94 -19.65
C ILE A 57 4.23 -5.63 -21.13
N ARG A 58 5.39 -5.07 -21.49
CA ARG A 58 5.69 -4.61 -22.86
C ARG A 58 5.91 -5.75 -23.87
N PHE A 59 6.24 -6.95 -23.41
CA PHE A 59 6.31 -8.12 -24.29
C PHE A 59 4.94 -8.65 -24.71
N VAL A 60 3.86 -8.22 -24.05
CA VAL A 60 2.50 -8.63 -24.41
C VAL A 60 2.02 -7.83 -25.63
N PRO A 61 1.52 -8.48 -26.69
CA PRO A 61 0.99 -7.77 -27.86
C PRO A 61 -0.10 -6.76 -27.50
N PHE A 62 -0.04 -5.56 -28.12
CA PHE A 62 -0.94 -4.45 -27.79
C PHE A 62 -2.44 -4.80 -27.74
N PRO A 63 -3.01 -5.61 -28.67
CA PRO A 63 -4.42 -6.01 -28.61
C PRO A 63 -4.84 -6.74 -27.32
N HIS A 64 -3.89 -7.31 -26.59
CA HIS A 64 -4.15 -8.02 -25.33
C HIS A 64 -4.02 -7.14 -24.08
N VAL A 65 -3.43 -5.94 -24.20
CA VAL A 65 -3.33 -4.97 -23.09
C VAL A 65 -4.36 -3.84 -23.19
N LYS A 66 -4.86 -3.55 -24.39
CA LYS A 66 -5.83 -2.47 -24.63
C LYS A 66 -7.07 -2.61 -23.73
N GLY A 67 -7.45 -1.54 -23.04
CA GLY A 67 -8.58 -1.48 -22.12
C GLY A 67 -8.31 -2.07 -20.72
N THR A 68 -7.06 -2.39 -20.39
CA THR A 68 -6.67 -2.95 -19.09
C THR A 68 -5.73 -2.02 -18.33
N ALA A 69 -5.51 -2.27 -17.03
CA ALA A 69 -4.53 -1.53 -16.24
C ALA A 69 -3.07 -1.73 -16.71
N ALA A 70 -2.82 -2.63 -17.66
CA ALA A 70 -1.51 -2.81 -18.30
C ALA A 70 -1.31 -1.88 -19.53
N GLU A 71 -2.37 -1.25 -20.04
CA GLU A 71 -2.30 -0.38 -21.22
C GLU A 71 -1.39 0.83 -20.99
N GLN A 72 -1.57 1.54 -19.87
CA GLN A 72 -0.75 2.71 -19.56
C GLN A 72 0.74 2.33 -19.45
N PRO A 73 1.18 1.36 -18.61
CA PRO A 73 2.58 0.96 -18.57
C PRO A 73 3.15 0.52 -19.92
N HIS A 74 2.33 -0.15 -20.75
CA HIS A 74 2.74 -0.57 -22.09
C HIS A 74 3.03 0.62 -23.01
N ILE A 75 2.23 1.70 -22.92
CA ILE A 75 2.36 2.90 -23.76
C ILE A 75 3.43 3.86 -23.20
N SER A 76 3.35 4.20 -21.92
CA SER A 76 4.23 5.20 -21.29
C SER A 76 5.63 4.66 -21.00
N GLY A 77 5.79 3.35 -20.91
CA GLY A 77 7.02 2.73 -20.43
C GLY A 77 7.31 3.03 -18.96
N SER A 78 6.29 3.35 -18.17
CA SER A 78 6.41 3.67 -16.74
C SER A 78 5.33 2.96 -15.91
N ILE A 79 5.71 2.48 -14.72
CA ILE A 79 4.77 1.88 -13.78
C ILE A 79 3.99 3.00 -13.07
N PRO A 80 2.64 2.98 -13.06
CA PRO A 80 1.85 3.99 -12.36
C PRO A 80 2.04 3.90 -10.86
N GLN A 81 1.90 5.04 -10.18
CA GLN A 81 1.93 5.12 -8.73
C GLN A 81 0.52 5.24 -8.14
N SER A 82 0.22 4.42 -7.15
CA SER A 82 -0.98 4.48 -6.33
C SER A 82 -0.83 5.53 -5.22
N ALA A 83 -1.94 6.16 -4.85
CA ALA A 83 -2.00 7.05 -3.71
C ALA A 83 -2.12 6.32 -2.36
N TYR A 84 -2.21 4.99 -2.35
CA TYR A 84 -2.36 4.17 -1.15
C TYR A 84 -1.19 3.20 -1.01
N VAL A 85 -0.94 2.75 0.22
CA VAL A 85 0.01 1.66 0.49
C VAL A 85 -0.67 0.32 0.27
N PHE A 86 0.11 -0.69 -0.12
CA PHE A 86 -0.42 -2.03 -0.24
C PHE A 86 -0.66 -2.65 1.13
N VAL A 87 -1.87 -3.14 1.35
CA VAL A 87 -2.22 -4.00 2.48
C VAL A 87 -2.85 -5.27 1.89
N PRO A 88 -2.37 -6.47 2.26
CA PRO A 88 -2.94 -7.70 1.77
C PRO A 88 -4.40 -7.85 2.24
N PRO A 89 -5.29 -8.43 1.43
CA PRO A 89 -6.63 -8.75 1.87
C PRO A 89 -6.57 -9.76 3.04
N SER A 90 -7.43 -9.57 4.05
CA SER A 90 -7.61 -10.52 5.14
C SER A 90 -8.92 -11.28 4.97
N GLU A 91 -8.92 -12.54 5.40
CA GLU A 91 -10.13 -13.37 5.48
C GLU A 91 -10.88 -13.13 6.81
N SER A 92 -10.19 -12.59 7.81
CA SER A 92 -10.76 -12.22 9.09
C SER A 92 -11.42 -10.85 9.02
N PHE A 93 -12.48 -10.66 9.80
CA PHE A 93 -13.27 -9.43 9.82
C PHE A 93 -13.42 -8.91 11.25
N ALA A 94 -13.30 -7.60 11.42
CA ALA A 94 -13.71 -6.85 12.60
C ALA A 94 -14.66 -5.73 12.14
N SER A 95 -15.61 -5.35 13.01
CA SER A 95 -16.50 -4.24 12.71
C SER A 95 -15.74 -2.91 12.68
N ASP A 96 -16.32 -1.90 12.02
CA ASP A 96 -15.71 -0.56 12.01
C ASP A 96 -15.63 0.03 13.43
N GLU A 97 -16.58 -0.32 14.30
CA GLU A 97 -16.62 0.10 15.71
C GLU A 97 -15.49 -0.55 16.52
N GLU A 98 -15.28 -1.88 16.40
CA GLU A 98 -14.20 -2.60 17.09
C GLU A 98 -12.83 -2.04 16.72
N VAL A 99 -12.64 -1.73 15.44
CA VAL A 99 -11.40 -1.13 14.94
C VAL A 99 -11.20 0.26 15.51
N ALA A 100 -12.26 1.09 15.54
CA ALA A 100 -12.18 2.43 16.10
C ALA A 100 -11.82 2.40 17.59
N GLU A 101 -12.43 1.52 18.37
CA GLU A 101 -12.15 1.35 19.80
C GLU A 101 -10.69 0.93 20.05
N LEU A 102 -10.17 -0.01 19.27
CA LEU A 102 -8.76 -0.43 19.38
C LEU A 102 -7.80 0.71 19.02
N ILE A 103 -8.10 1.47 17.97
CA ILE A 103 -7.29 2.63 17.56
C ILE A 103 -7.31 3.72 18.65
N GLU A 104 -8.46 3.99 19.25
CA GLU A 104 -8.57 4.93 20.38
C GLU A 104 -7.79 4.45 21.60
N LEU A 105 -7.92 3.16 21.96
CA LEU A 105 -7.17 2.57 23.07
C LEU A 105 -5.67 2.67 22.84
N PHE A 106 -5.20 2.44 21.61
CA PHE A 106 -3.79 2.56 21.26
C PHE A 106 -3.22 3.97 21.53
N ASP A 107 -4.03 5.01 21.30
CA ASP A 107 -3.61 6.40 21.52
C ASP A 107 -3.57 6.78 23.01
N VAL A 108 -4.42 6.17 23.84
CA VAL A 108 -4.46 6.40 25.29
C VAL A 108 -3.24 5.77 25.98
N LEU A 109 -2.71 4.68 25.43
CA LEU A 109 -1.56 3.99 26.01
C LEU A 109 -0.25 4.76 25.80
N PRO A 110 0.62 4.87 26.82
CA PRO A 110 1.94 5.49 26.67
C PRO A 110 2.81 4.81 25.60
N ALA A 111 3.69 5.58 24.97
CA ALA A 111 4.68 5.02 24.06
C ALA A 111 5.55 3.97 24.78
N GLY A 112 5.75 2.81 24.15
CA GLY A 112 6.49 1.68 24.72
C GLY A 112 5.70 0.78 25.67
N HIS A 113 4.41 1.06 25.91
CA HIS A 113 3.54 0.16 26.67
C HIS A 113 3.26 -1.13 25.87
N GLU A 114 3.32 -2.30 26.53
CA GLU A 114 3.16 -3.62 25.89
C GLU A 114 1.83 -3.78 25.15
N GLY A 115 0.74 -3.27 25.73
CA GLY A 115 -0.58 -3.29 25.10
C GLY A 115 -0.65 -2.61 23.71
N ARG A 116 0.29 -1.72 23.36
CA ARG A 116 0.35 -1.15 22.00
C ARG A 116 0.77 -2.18 20.97
N ALA A 117 1.67 -3.10 21.32
CA ALA A 117 2.05 -4.21 20.46
C ALA A 117 0.87 -5.19 20.30
N GLU A 118 0.19 -5.52 21.40
CA GLU A 118 -0.99 -6.41 21.39
C GLU A 118 -2.12 -5.86 20.50
N ILE A 119 -2.41 -4.54 20.60
CA ILE A 119 -3.40 -3.89 19.73
C ILE A 119 -2.95 -3.92 18.27
N THR A 120 -1.67 -3.66 18.00
CA THR A 120 -1.12 -3.70 16.64
C THR A 120 -1.26 -5.10 16.05
N ASP A 121 -0.97 -6.15 16.81
CA ASP A 121 -1.10 -7.53 16.39
C ASP A 121 -2.57 -7.93 16.17
N ALA A 122 -3.47 -7.49 17.05
CA ALA A 122 -4.92 -7.71 16.90
C ALA A 122 -5.46 -7.06 15.62
N LEU A 123 -5.07 -5.82 15.33
CA LEU A 123 -5.43 -5.12 14.10
C LEU A 123 -4.82 -5.79 12.86
N ASN A 124 -3.55 -6.20 12.93
CA ASN A 124 -2.88 -6.91 11.85
C ASN A 124 -3.58 -8.23 11.51
N ALA A 125 -4.06 -8.97 12.52
CA ALA A 125 -4.78 -10.24 12.33
C ALA A 125 -6.08 -10.09 11.54
N VAL A 126 -6.70 -8.90 11.56
CA VAL A 126 -7.89 -8.56 10.76
C VAL A 126 -7.56 -7.75 9.50
N GLY A 127 -6.28 -7.67 9.12
CA GLY A 127 -5.85 -7.01 7.88
C GLY A 127 -5.80 -5.49 7.95
N ILE A 128 -5.62 -4.94 9.15
CA ILE A 128 -5.49 -3.51 9.39
C ILE A 128 -4.08 -3.24 9.86
N GLN A 129 -3.37 -2.43 9.09
CA GLN A 129 -1.97 -2.15 9.32
C GLN A 129 -1.78 -0.67 9.63
N MET A 130 -0.78 -0.39 10.44
CA MET A 130 -0.30 0.97 10.63
C MET A 130 0.34 1.47 9.32
N THR A 131 0.01 2.69 8.90
CA THR A 131 0.58 3.30 7.70
C THR A 131 2.10 3.44 7.89
N PRO A 132 2.93 2.90 6.97
CA PRO A 132 4.38 3.05 7.06
C PRO A 132 4.76 4.52 6.90
N LEU A 133 5.94 4.91 7.40
CA LEU A 133 6.44 6.27 7.24
C LEU A 133 6.70 6.59 5.76
N ILE A 134 5.88 7.48 5.19
CA ILE A 134 6.05 7.99 3.84
C ILE A 134 6.67 9.39 3.93
N PRO A 135 7.90 9.60 3.40
CA PRO A 135 8.64 10.84 3.60
C PRO A 135 8.03 12.04 2.85
N THR A 136 7.14 11.78 1.89
CA THR A 136 6.47 12.81 1.08
C THR A 136 5.01 12.92 1.51
N PHE A 137 4.50 14.14 1.64
CA PHE A 137 3.11 14.36 1.99
C PHE A 137 2.15 13.74 0.96
N ASN A 138 1.19 12.95 1.45
CA ASN A 138 0.15 12.34 0.65
C ASN A 138 -1.23 12.65 1.28
N PRO A 139 -2.07 13.47 0.65
CA PRO A 139 -3.35 13.89 1.23
C PRO A 139 -4.37 12.74 1.41
N LYS A 140 -4.14 11.58 0.78
CA LYS A 140 -4.97 10.38 1.00
C LYS A 140 -4.60 9.65 2.30
N LEU A 141 -3.38 9.82 2.77
CA LEU A 141 -2.84 9.09 3.93
C LEU A 141 -2.48 10.02 5.10
N HIS A 142 -2.37 11.33 4.89
CA HIS A 142 -1.91 12.31 5.88
C HIS A 142 -2.92 13.47 6.07
N GLU A 143 -2.98 14.02 7.29
CA GLU A 143 -3.89 15.12 7.68
C GLU A 143 -3.29 16.52 7.68
N SER A 144 -1.98 16.66 7.90
CA SER A 144 -1.27 17.94 8.00
C SER A 144 -0.12 18.01 7.01
N ALA A 145 0.11 19.20 6.43
CA ALA A 145 1.22 19.47 5.51
C ALA A 145 1.97 20.74 5.95
N SER A 146 2.71 20.65 7.06
CA SER A 146 3.56 21.76 7.55
C SER A 146 5.01 21.67 7.08
N VAL A 147 5.43 20.51 6.55
CA VAL A 147 6.84 20.19 6.32
C VAL A 147 7.11 19.68 4.90
N ASN A 148 8.27 20.08 4.35
CA ASN A 148 8.76 19.62 3.05
C ASN A 148 9.09 18.12 3.02
N ARG A 149 9.39 17.53 4.18
CA ARG A 149 9.71 16.11 4.34
C ARG A 149 9.25 15.62 5.71
N ILE A 150 8.54 14.50 5.72
CA ILE A 150 8.05 13.86 6.95
C ILE A 150 9.15 12.93 7.45
N THR A 151 9.51 13.06 8.72
CA THR A 151 10.53 12.22 9.38
C THR A 151 9.95 11.34 10.47
N GLU A 152 8.81 11.74 11.02
CA GLU A 152 8.05 10.98 11.99
C GLU A 152 6.56 11.32 11.90
N TYR A 153 5.73 10.48 12.51
CA TYR A 153 4.31 10.74 12.70
C TYR A 153 4.04 11.11 14.14
N VAL A 154 3.31 12.21 14.35
CA VAL A 154 2.79 12.61 15.66
C VAL A 154 1.75 11.61 16.13
N SER A 155 0.89 11.16 15.21
CA SER A 155 -0.06 10.08 15.43
C SER A 155 -0.07 9.17 14.20
N PRO A 156 0.00 7.85 14.38
CA PRO A 156 0.04 6.92 13.26
C PRO A 156 -1.30 6.83 12.53
N GLY A 157 -1.24 6.62 11.22
CA GLY A 157 -2.40 6.25 10.42
C GLY A 157 -2.67 4.75 10.46
N TRP A 158 -3.89 4.36 10.11
CA TRP A 158 -4.34 2.97 10.05
C TRP A 158 -5.12 2.72 8.77
N ILE A 159 -4.79 1.63 8.09
CA ILE A 159 -5.26 1.32 6.74
C ILE A 159 -5.45 -0.18 6.56
N SER A 160 -6.50 -0.56 5.84
CA SER A 160 -6.75 -1.91 5.35
C SER A 160 -6.69 -1.94 3.82
N HIS A 161 -6.80 -3.14 3.27
CA HIS A 161 -6.91 -3.37 1.83
C HIS A 161 -8.00 -2.52 1.12
N SER A 162 -9.11 -2.20 1.82
CA SER A 162 -10.28 -1.52 1.24
C SER A 162 -10.57 -0.14 1.81
N LYS A 163 -9.97 0.26 2.93
CA LYS A 163 -10.35 1.46 3.67
C LYS A 163 -9.19 2.06 4.45
N VAL A 164 -9.08 3.38 4.43
CA VAL A 164 -8.26 4.15 5.38
C VAL A 164 -9.11 4.44 6.61
N TYR A 165 -8.76 3.90 7.76
CA TYR A 165 -9.47 4.10 9.03
C TYR A 165 -9.08 5.42 9.68
N ARG A 166 -7.78 5.74 9.65
CA ARG A 166 -7.23 6.98 10.18
C ARG A 166 -6.04 7.42 9.34
N LYS A 167 -5.94 8.71 9.03
CA LYS A 167 -4.76 9.27 8.38
C LYS A 167 -3.67 9.55 9.42
N ALA A 168 -2.42 9.44 9.03
CA ALA A 168 -1.31 9.81 9.90
C ALA A 168 -1.24 11.33 10.06
N VAL A 169 -0.98 11.77 11.29
CA VAL A 169 -0.72 13.19 11.58
C VAL A 169 0.78 13.40 11.48
N THR A 170 1.18 14.36 10.67
CA THR A 170 2.58 14.69 10.42
C THR A 170 2.95 15.97 11.16
N SER A 171 4.20 16.09 11.61
CA SER A 171 4.77 17.31 12.17
C SER A 171 5.73 17.95 11.19
#